data_AF-A0A0E4GAZ9-F1
#
_entry.id   AF-A0A0E4GAZ9-F1
#
_cell.length_a   1.000
_cell.length_b   1.000
_cell.length_c   1.000
_cell.angle_alpha   90.00
_cell.angle_beta   90.00
_cell.angle_gamma   90.00
#
_symmetry.space_group_name_H-M   'P 1'
#
loop_
_entity.id
_entity.type
_entity.pdbx_description
1 polymer ?
#
loop_
_entity_poly.entity_id
_entity_poly.type
_entity_poly.pdbx_seq_one_letter_code
_entity_poly.pdbx_strand_id
1 'polypeptide(L)' 'MAERVVIDPVTRIEGHLKVEVQVEAGSVVDAHASGMLFRGLELIMRGRDPRDAMQIMQRVCGV' A
#
# COMPACT_ATOMS: atom_id res chain seq x y z
N MET A 1 -12.69 27.43 -1.67
CA MET A 1 -13.15 26.09 -1.26
C MET A 1 -11.96 25.16 -1.37
N ALA A 2 -11.79 24.25 -0.40
CA ALA A 2 -10.74 23.25 -0.51
C ALA A 2 -11.08 22.26 -1.63
N GLU A 3 -10.13 22.01 -2.52
CA GLU A 3 -10.27 21.04 -3.60
C GLU A 3 -9.77 19.67 -3.13
N ARG A 4 -10.51 18.60 -3.43
CA ARG A 4 -10.08 17.23 -3.17
C ARG A 4 -9.59 16.59 -4.47
N VAL A 5 -8.35 16.14 -4.48
CA VAL A 5 -7.73 15.42 -5.60
C VAL A 5 -7.50 13.97 -5.19
N VAL A 6 -7.82 13.04 -6.09
CA VAL A 6 -7.62 11.59 -5.87
C VAL A 6 -6.74 11.04 -7.00
N ILE A 7 -5.65 10.38 -6.62
CA ILE A 7 -4.73 9.67 -7.51
C ILE A 7 -4.86 8.18 -7.20
N ASP A 8 -5.60 7.48 -8.07
CA ASP A 8 -5.83 6.04 -7.98
C ASP A 8 -5.94 5.45 -9.40
N PRO A 9 -4.97 4.66 -9.88
CA PRO A 9 -3.77 4.21 -9.17
C PRO A 9 -2.60 5.21 -9.23
N VAL A 10 -1.75 5.19 -8.20
CA VAL A 10 -0.38 5.72 -8.34
C VAL A 10 0.43 4.76 -9.22
N THR A 11 1.01 5.27 -10.31
CA THR A 11 1.73 4.45 -11.30
C THR A 11 3.25 4.47 -11.10
N ARG A 12 3.97 3.55 -11.76
CA ARG A 12 5.44 3.38 -11.70
C ARG A 12 5.98 3.06 -10.29
N ILE A 13 5.20 2.29 -9.53
CA ILE A 13 5.57 1.71 -8.23
C ILE A 13 5.30 0.21 -8.25
N GLU A 14 5.75 -0.51 -7.22
CA GLU A 14 5.24 -1.85 -6.90
C GLU A 14 3.95 -1.72 -6.07
N GLY A 15 2.98 -2.60 -6.30
CA GLY A 15 1.77 -2.68 -5.48
C GLY A 15 0.62 -1.76 -5.90
N HIS A 16 -0.31 -1.55 -4.97
CA HIS A 16 -1.58 -0.84 -5.19
C HIS A 16 -1.74 0.29 -4.18
N LEU A 17 -1.47 1.52 -4.63
CA LEU A 17 -1.51 2.70 -3.80
C LEU A 17 -2.53 3.71 -4.35
N LYS A 18 -3.38 4.19 -3.45
CA LYS A 18 -4.24 5.35 -3.62
C LYS A 18 -3.70 6.50 -2.77
N VAL A 19 -3.66 7.70 -3.34
CA VAL A 19 -3.32 8.94 -2.63
C VAL A 19 -4.45 9.94 -2.80
N GLU A 20 -4.89 10.53 -1.69
CA GLU A 20 -5.92 11.57 -1.67
C GLU A 20 -5.31 12.81 -1.03
N VAL A 21 -5.52 13.98 -1.61
CA VAL A 21 -5.02 15.25 -1.07
C VAL A 21 -6.11 16.30 -1.04
N GLN A 22 -6.07 17.14 -0.01
CA GLN A 22 -6.85 18.36 0.08
C GLN A 22 -5.95 19.55 -0.24
N VAL A 23 -6.39 20.39 -1.17
CA VAL A 23 -5.62 21.54 -1.67
C VAL A 23 -6.34 22.84 -1.33
N GLU A 24 -5.61 23.76 -0.71
CA GLU A 24 -6.06 25.12 -0.39
C GLU A 24 -4.99 26.12 -0.84
N ALA A 25 -5.41 27.18 -1.55
CA ALA A 25 -4.51 28.22 -2.07
C ALA A 25 -3.28 27.65 -2.83
N GLY A 26 -3.47 26.57 -3.59
CA GLY A 26 -2.42 25.92 -4.37
C GLY A 26 -1.44 25.06 -3.57
N SER A 27 -1.69 24.86 -2.26
CA SER A 27 -0.86 24.03 -1.38
C SER A 27 -1.65 22.84 -0.84
N VAL A 28 -1.00 21.69 -0.73
CA VAL A 28 -1.59 20.51 -0.07
C VAL A 28 -1.63 20.78 1.44
N VAL A 29 -2.82 20.70 2.04
CA VAL A 29 -3.04 20.92 3.47
C VAL A 29 -3.34 19.63 4.24
N ASP A 30 -3.80 18.59 3.55
CA ASP A 30 -4.00 17.25 4.11
C ASP A 30 -3.76 16.18 3.04
N ALA A 31 -3.32 14.99 3.46
CA ALA A 31 -3.03 13.87 2.57
C ALA A 31 -3.27 12.51 3.23
N HIS A 32 -3.88 11.59 2.48
CA HIS A 32 -4.14 10.21 2.90
C HIS A 32 -3.53 9.23 1.90
N ALA A 33 -2.70 8.32 2.40
CA ALA A 33 -2.13 7.22 1.62
C ALA A 33 -2.83 5.91 2.01
N SER A 34 -3.39 5.20 1.03
CA SER A 34 -4.15 3.98 1.24
C SER A 34 -3.59 2.83 0.40
N GLY A 35 -3.10 1.78 1.08
CA GLY A 35 -2.77 0.51 0.45
C GLY A 35 -4.04 -0.28 0.15
N MET A 36 -4.32 -0.53 -1.12
CA MET A 36 -5.61 -1.07 -1.56
C MET A 36 -5.63 -2.61 -1.67
N LEU A 37 -4.51 -3.28 -1.36
CA LEU A 37 -4.37 -4.73 -1.44
C LEU A 37 -3.78 -5.30 -0.16
N PHE A 38 -4.41 -6.36 0.36
CA PHE A 38 -3.89 -7.16 1.46
C PHE A 38 -3.93 -8.64 1.10
N ARG A 39 -2.86 -9.38 1.45
CA ARG A 39 -2.74 -10.83 1.17
C ARG A 39 -2.70 -11.70 2.43
N GLY A 40 -2.45 -11.14 3.61
CA GLY A 40 -2.40 -11.91 4.85
C GLY A 40 -1.29 -12.96 4.92
N LEU A 41 -0.10 -12.66 4.39
CA LEU A 41 1.04 -13.60 4.40
C LEU A 41 1.43 -14.05 5.83
N GLU A 42 1.33 -13.18 6.81
CA GLU A 42 1.59 -13.52 8.21
C GLU A 42 0.52 -14.49 8.78
N LEU A 43 -0.72 -14.39 8.31
CA LEU A 43 -1.78 -15.34 8.67
C LEU A 43 -1.49 -16.71 8.07
N ILE A 44 -0.99 -16.75 6.83
CA ILE A 44 -0.56 -17.99 6.15
C ILE A 44 0.57 -18.69 6.93
N MET A 45 1.42 -17.94 7.63
CA MET A 45 2.55 -18.49 8.40
C MET A 45 2.16 -19.15 9.74
N ARG A 46 0.94 -18.92 10.24
CA ARG A 46 0.51 -19.49 11.52
C ARG A 46 0.49 -21.02 11.48
N GLY A 47 1.16 -21.65 12.44
CA GLY A 47 1.23 -23.11 12.56
C GLY A 47 2.21 -23.79 11.60
N ARG A 48 3.00 -23.04 10.82
CA ARG A 48 4.05 -23.59 9.95
C ARG A 48 5.36 -23.78 10.69
N ASP A 49 6.19 -24.67 10.16
CA ASP A 49 7.56 -24.82 10.63
C ASP A 49 8.37 -23.55 10.34
N PRO A 50 9.14 -23.01 11.29
CA PRO A 50 9.95 -21.80 11.07
C PRO A 50 10.91 -21.89 9.87
N ARG A 51 11.35 -23.09 9.50
CA ARG A 51 12.26 -23.32 8.36
C ARG A 51 11.61 -23.02 7.01
N ASP A 52 10.28 -23.06 6.91
CA ASP A 52 9.54 -22.76 5.68
C ASP A 52 9.43 -21.25 5.42
N ALA A 53 9.67 -20.42 6.45
CA ALA A 53 9.40 -18.98 6.40
C ALA A 53 10.16 -18.29 5.27
N MET A 54 11.43 -18.65 5.04
CA MET A 54 12.25 -18.02 4.00
C MET A 54 11.62 -18.17 2.61
N GLN A 55 11.18 -19.38 2.27
CA GLN A 55 10.59 -19.64 0.96
C GLN A 55 9.23 -18.96 0.82
N ILE A 56 8.40 -18.97 1.85
CA ILE A 56 7.06 -18.37 1.74
C ILE A 56 7.15 -16.84 1.75
N MET A 57 7.90 -16.26 2.68
CA MET A 57 7.92 -14.81 2.92
C MET A 57 8.77 -14.03 1.93
N GLN A 58 9.71 -14.66 1.19
CA GLN A 58 10.35 -14.03 0.04
C GLN A 58 9.33 -13.49 -0.97
N ARG A 59 8.13 -14.08 -1.04
CA ARG A 59 7.07 -13.67 -1.97
C ARG A 59 6.24 -12.48 -1.45
N VAL A 60 6.67 -11.81 -0.37
CA VAL A 60 6.08 -10.55 0.07
C VAL A 60 6.29 -9.45 -0.98
N CYS A 61 7.43 -9.42 -1.65
CA CYS A 61 7.71 -8.51 -2.77
C CYS A 61 8.69 -9.21 -3.73
N GLY A 62 8.50 -8.98 -5.03
CA GLY A 62 9.35 -9.57 -6.08
C GLY A 62 10.03 -8.55 -7.00
N VAL A 63 9.83 -7.26 -6.74
CA VAL A 63 10.60 -6.15 -7.32
C VAL A 63 11.85 -5.95 -6.47
#